data_AF-A0A966XMA9-F1
#
_entry.id   AF-A0A966XMA9-F1
#
_cell.length_a   1.000
_cell.length_b   1.000
_cell.length_c   1.000
_cell.angle_alpha   90.00
_cell.angle_beta   90.00
_cell.angle_gamma   90.00
#
_symmetry.space_group_name_H-M   'P 1'
#
loop_
_entity.id
_entity.type
_entity.pdbx_description
1 polymer ?
#
loop_
_entity_poly.entity_id
_entity_poly.type
_entity_poly.pdbx_seq_one_letter_code
_entity_poly.pdbx_strand_id
1 'polypeptide(L)' 'FVLGGRVNGGRVLGETPGLHATQLVDGDVRVTTDYRHVLGEVLTRAAGLSAEAVGRVFPRFSPQPLGIIR' A
#
# COMPACT_ATOMS: atom_id res chain seq x y z
N PHE A 1 8.33 3.25 1.15
CA PHE A 1 8.69 3.24 -0.28
C PHE A 1 8.90 1.80 -0.74
N VAL A 2 8.78 1.49 -2.03
CA VAL A 2 8.98 0.15 -2.60
C VAL A 2 10.04 0.25 -3.70
N LEU A 3 10.95 -0.72 -3.78
CA LEU A 3 12.06 -0.75 -4.75
C LEU A 3 12.16 -2.14 -5.37
N GLY A 4 12.51 -2.20 -6.65
CA GLY A 4 12.70 -3.47 -7.38
C GLY A 4 12.47 -3.34 -8.88
N GLY A 5 12.98 -4.30 -9.66
CA GLY A 5 12.95 -4.22 -11.13
C GLY A 5 11.55 -4.27 -11.78
N ARG A 6 10.54 -4.71 -11.03
CA ARG A 6 9.13 -4.74 -11.49
C ARG A 6 8.25 -3.65 -10.86
N VAL A 7 8.84 -2.75 -10.08
CA VAL A 7 8.09 -1.71 -9.37
C VAL A 7 7.76 -0.58 -10.35
N ASN A 8 6.50 -0.17 -10.40
CA ASN A 8 6.07 1.04 -11.08
C ASN A 8 6.46 2.28 -10.23
N GLY A 9 7.77 2.55 -10.18
CA GLY A 9 8.37 3.61 -9.38
C GLY A 9 8.10 5.03 -9.90
N GLY A 10 8.70 6.02 -9.21
CA GLY A 10 8.56 7.45 -9.58
C GLY A 10 7.19 8.05 -9.24
N ARG A 11 6.39 7.37 -8.41
CA ARG A 11 5.04 7.77 -8.04
C ARG A 11 4.90 7.82 -6.53
N VAL A 12 4.19 8.84 -6.05
CA VAL A 12 3.63 8.87 -4.70
C VAL A 12 2.18 8.42 -4.84
N LEU A 13 1.81 7.35 -4.13
CA LEU A 13 0.43 6.86 -4.11
C LEU A 13 -0.33 7.51 -2.95
N GLY A 14 -1.57 7.90 -3.23
CA GLY A 14 -2.39 8.67 -2.29
C GLY A 14 -2.08 10.16 -2.31
N GLU A 15 -2.83 10.89 -1.49
CA GLU A 15 -2.61 12.31 -1.27
C GLU A 15 -1.57 12.48 -0.16
N THR A 16 -0.63 13.41 -0.32
CA THR A 16 0.24 13.82 0.78
C THR A 16 -0.37 15.08 1.40
N PRO A 17 -0.95 15.00 2.61
CA PRO A 17 -1.44 16.19 3.30
C PRO A 17 -0.31 17.21 3.50
N GLY A 18 -0.65 18.49 3.57
CA GLY A 18 0.28 19.52 3.98
C GLY A 18 0.59 19.43 5.49
N LEU A 19 1.58 20.20 5.93
CA LEU A 19 2.04 20.24 7.32
C LEU A 19 1.31 21.30 8.17
N HIS A 20 0.23 21.89 7.65
CA HIS A 20 -0.56 22.86 8.42
C HIS A 20 -1.29 22.16 9.57
N ALA A 21 -1.40 22.81 10.73
CA ALA A 21 -1.98 22.20 11.94
C ALA A 21 -3.39 21.60 11.72
N THR A 22 -4.19 22.18 10.82
CA THR A 22 -5.53 21.67 10.48
C THR A 22 -5.54 20.40 9.63
N GLN A 23 -4.40 20.00 9.07
CA GLN A 23 -4.22 18.82 8.24
C GLN A 23 -3.59 17.64 9.01
N LEU A 24 -3.10 17.91 10.21
CA LEU A 24 -2.47 16.93 11.09
C LEU A 24 -3.50 16.26 11.99
N VAL A 25 -3.28 14.99 12.30
CA VAL A 25 -4.04 14.22 13.29
C VAL A 25 -3.08 13.95 14.44
N ASP A 26 -3.34 14.55 15.60
CA ASP A 26 -2.46 14.45 16.78
C ASP A 26 -0.99 14.85 16.51
N GLY A 27 -0.78 15.78 15.58
CA GLY A 27 0.55 16.25 15.16
C GLY A 27 1.18 15.43 14.03
N ASP A 28 0.54 14.33 13.60
CA ASP A 28 1.02 13.46 12.54
C ASP A 28 0.31 13.71 11.20
N VAL A 29 1.02 13.44 10.10
CA VAL A 29 0.43 13.43 8.76
C VAL A 29 -0.54 12.26 8.66
N ARG A 30 -1.79 12.56 8.28
CA ARG A 30 -2.83 11.54 8.14
C ARG A 30 -2.43 10.45 7.15
N VAL A 31 -2.57 9.19 7.56
CA VAL A 31 -2.44 8.03 6.68
C VAL A 31 -3.64 7.99 5.73
N THR A 32 -3.38 8.15 4.43
CA THR A 32 -4.41 8.15 3.37
C THR A 32 -4.54 6.82 2.65
N THR A 33 -3.66 5.86 2.94
CA THR A 33 -3.60 4.59 2.23
C THR A 33 -3.43 3.46 3.21
N ASP A 34 -4.34 2.48 3.12
CA ASP A 34 -4.21 1.25 3.87
C ASP A 34 -3.02 0.43 3.35
N TYR A 35 -1.99 0.28 4.18
CA TYR A 35 -0.77 -0.44 3.81
C TYR A 35 -1.03 -1.91 3.44
N ARG A 36 -2.15 -2.51 3.86
CA ARG A 36 -2.52 -3.89 3.52
C ARG A 36 -2.79 -4.04 2.02
N HIS A 37 -3.23 -2.99 1.33
CA HIS A 37 -3.32 -3.00 -0.13
C HIS A 37 -1.94 -3.07 -0.77
N VAL A 38 -0.98 -2.28 -0.27
CA VAL A 38 0.41 -2.29 -0.73
C VAL A 38 1.04 -3.67 -0.55
N LEU A 39 0.97 -4.21 0.68
CA LEU A 39 1.58 -5.50 0.98
C LEU A 39 0.87 -6.66 0.28
N GLY A 40 -0.46 -6.62 0.17
CA GLY A 40 -1.23 -7.62 -0.55
C GLY A 40 -0.84 -7.71 -2.03
N GLU A 41 -0.62 -6.56 -2.69
CA GLU A 41 -0.14 -6.54 -4.06
C GLU A 41 1.29 -7.08 -4.18
N VAL A 42 2.20 -6.72 -3.27
CA VAL A 42 3.57 -7.25 -3.27
C VAL A 42 3.58 -8.77 -3.08
N LEU A 43 2.79 -9.29 -2.13
CA LEU A 43 2.70 -10.73 -1.87
C LEU A 43 2.15 -11.50 -3.09
N THR A 44 1.13 -10.97 -3.76
CA THR A 44 0.54 -11.63 -4.93
C THR A 44 1.40 -11.50 -6.19
N ARG A 45 1.89 -10.30 -6.51
CA ARG A 45 2.55 -10.00 -7.79
C ARG A 45 4.06 -10.21 -7.78
N ALA A 46 4.73 -9.95 -6.66
CA ALA A 46 6.19 -10.10 -6.55
C ALA A 46 6.57 -11.45 -5.93
N ALA A 47 5.87 -11.89 -4.89
CA ALA A 47 6.15 -13.16 -4.22
C ALA A 47 5.33 -14.35 -4.76
N GLY A 48 4.33 -14.11 -5.60
CA GLY A 48 3.56 -15.18 -6.27
C GLY A 48 2.59 -15.94 -5.36
N LEU A 49 2.18 -15.35 -4.23
CA LEU A 49 1.21 -16.00 -3.33
C LEU A 49 -0.18 -16.02 -3.96
N SER A 50 -0.91 -17.11 -3.73
CA SER A 50 -2.33 -17.20 -4.08
C SER A 50 -3.17 -16.25 -3.22
N ALA A 51 -4.37 -15.91 -3.70
CA ALA A 51 -5.33 -15.11 -2.93
C ALA A 51 -5.68 -15.75 -1.57
N GLU A 52 -5.77 -17.09 -1.52
CA GLU A 52 -6.01 -17.82 -0.28
C GLU A 52 -4.84 -17.66 0.71
N ALA A 53 -3.60 -17.77 0.24
CA ALA A 53 -2.41 -17.56 1.07
C ALA A 53 -2.35 -16.13 1.61
N VAL A 54 -2.70 -15.14 0.78
CA VAL A 54 -2.79 -13.73 1.23
C VAL A 54 -3.92 -13.53 2.24
N GLY A 55 -5.06 -14.23 2.08
CA GLY A 55 -6.16 -14.21 3.04
C GLY A 55 -5.79 -14.78 4.42
N ARG A 56 -4.77 -15.65 4.51
CA ARG A 56 -4.20 -16.10 5.78
C ARG A 56 -3.33 -15.03 6.46
N VAL A 57 -2.68 -14.16 5.69
CA VAL A 57 -1.88 -13.04 6.21
C VAL A 57 -2.77 -11.87 6.62
N PHE A 58 -3.81 -11.58 5.84
CA PHE A 58 -4.79 -10.52 6.11
C PHE A 58 -6.22 -11.09 6.19
N PRO A 59 -6.61 -11.71 7.33
CA PRO A 59 -7.94 -12.27 7.48
C PRO A 59 -9.04 -11.22 7.33
N ARG A 60 -10.12 -11.58 6.63
CA ARG A 60 -11.29 -10.71 6.36
C ARG A 60 -10.94 -9.40 5.62
N PHE A 61 -9.85 -9.41 4.85
CA PHE A 61 -9.44 -8.29 4.03
C PHE A 61 -9.17 -8.75 2.61
N SER A 62 -9.67 -8.00 1.63
CA SER A 62 -9.42 -8.25 0.21
C SER A 62 -8.55 -7.11 -0.35
N PRO A 63 -7.27 -7.35 -0.66
CA PRO A 63 -6.41 -6.32 -1.22
C PRO A 63 -6.89 -5.85 -2.59
N GLN A 64 -7.00 -4.54 -2.77
CA GLN A 64 -7.20 -3.88 -4.06
C GLN A 64 -5.82 -3.61 -4.68
N PRO A 65 -5.56 -3.98 -5.94
CA PRO A 65 -4.32 -3.62 -6.62
C PRO A 65 -4.20 -2.10 -6.77
N LEU A 66 -3.10 -1.54 -6.30
CA LEU A 66 -2.73 -0.13 -6.44
C LEU A 66 -1.81 0.12 -7.65
N GLY A 67 -1.38 -0.94 -8.34
CA GLY A 67 -0.52 -0.87 -9.51
C GLY A 67 0.92 -0.52 -9.15
N ILE A 68 1.39 -1.04 -8.02
CA ILE A 68 2.76 -0.92 -7.51
C ILE A 68 3.69 -1.86 -8.26
N ILE A 69 3.23 -3.05 -8.62
CA ILE A 69 4.01 -4.09 -9.30
C ILE A 69 3.40 -4.37 -10.69
N ARG A 70 4.24 -4.33 -11.73
CA ARG A 70 3.84 -4.72 -13.10
C ARG A 70 3.41 -6.19 -13.13
#